data_AF-A0A7C7UZN1-F1
#
_entry.id   AF-A0A7C7UZN1-F1
#
_cell.length_a   1.000
_cell.length_b   1.000
_cell.length_c   1.000
_cell.angle_alpha   90.00
_cell.angle_beta   90.00
_cell.angle_gamma   90.00
#
_symmetry.space_group_name_H-M   'P 1'
#
loop_
_entity.id
_entity.type
_entity.pdbx_description
1 polymer ?
#
loop_
_entity_poly.entity_id
_entity_poly.type
_entity_poly.pdbx_seq_one_letter_code
_entity_poly.pdbx_strand_id
1 'polypeptide(L)'
;MPFVPDGCPRCHPALWAAGVLATLALLPLYAAEEEGFVPIFDGKTLDGWDGNPAFWRVEDGAITGQTTADNPTQGNTFLIWRGGEVADFELKLEYRLHNHNSGIQYRSWEEPEKWGRWVVGGYQADIAENERYTGILYGERFRGILALRGDKTVIGSDHKPKVVGTVGDAVQLQTYINKDGWNQYHIIAKGFHFTHIINGHVMCEATDEDEEMRRASGLLALQLHQGPPMKVQFRNIRLKRLAGPDRAERGKRKIVFLAGPKSHGYGAHEHRAGCLLLAQRLNENVPQVRAEVYGPQWPDDPGVLEDAAAIVIFCNGGRRHLAMGHLEELERLAQRGVGLGCIHYAVEIPKGEPGDRLKSWIGGYFETFWSVNPHWRAEFKTLPDHPVCRGVQPFAIDDEWYYHMRFVDGMEGVTPVLTAIPPDSTRQRPDGPHSNNPVVRARRGEPEHVAWVYQRANGGRGFGFTGGHWHWNWGHDGFRTLVLNAIVWIARLDVPEGGVPSATPTLEELKQNQDFPAPPGYDFRRIREMLQRWGTCPVGQRTAGQP
;
A
#
# COMPACT_ATOMS: atom_id res chain seq x y z
N MET A 1 31.35 -91.17 -3.97
CA MET A 1 32.25 -91.56 -2.87
C MET A 1 32.23 -90.44 -1.83
N PRO A 2 32.33 -90.78 -0.54
CA PRO A 2 31.32 -90.44 0.48
C PRO A 2 31.77 -89.33 1.44
N PHE A 3 30.92 -89.07 2.45
CA PHE A 3 31.20 -88.59 3.81
C PHE A 3 30.53 -87.26 4.21
N VAL A 4 29.51 -87.42 5.04
CA VAL A 4 29.19 -86.58 6.21
C VAL A 4 29.84 -87.32 7.40
N PRO A 5 30.49 -86.66 8.38
CA PRO A 5 29.75 -86.21 9.57
C PRO A 5 30.27 -84.99 10.35
N ASP A 6 29.31 -84.36 11.04
CA ASP A 6 29.28 -83.81 12.41
C ASP A 6 30.31 -82.79 12.92
N GLY A 7 29.76 -81.67 13.43
CA GLY A 7 30.44 -80.73 14.32
C GLY A 7 29.62 -79.49 14.67
N CYS A 8 28.74 -79.59 15.67
CA CYS A 8 28.19 -78.45 16.45
C CYS A 8 28.99 -78.36 17.77
N PRO A 9 29.00 -77.28 18.61
CA PRO A 9 28.23 -76.04 18.59
C PRO A 9 29.05 -74.74 18.92
N ARG A 10 28.38 -73.59 18.82
CA ARG A 10 28.41 -72.40 19.73
C ARG A 10 28.70 -71.03 19.07
N CYS A 11 27.89 -70.07 19.54
CA CYS A 11 28.06 -68.61 19.53
C CYS A 11 27.73 -67.86 18.22
N HIS A 12 26.44 -67.61 18.00
CA HIS A 12 25.98 -66.45 17.22
C HIS A 12 26.02 -65.18 18.10
N PRO A 13 26.64 -64.08 17.65
CA PRO A 13 26.45 -62.76 18.25
C PRO A 13 25.24 -62.04 17.63
N ALA A 14 24.45 -61.46 18.53
CA ALA A 14 23.47 -60.38 18.41
C ALA A 14 23.21 -59.76 17.01
N LEU A 15 22.00 -59.98 16.51
CA LEU A 15 21.33 -59.07 15.58
C LEU A 15 20.42 -58.13 16.39
N TRP A 16 20.78 -56.85 16.41
CA TRP A 16 19.92 -55.77 16.89
C TRP A 16 18.76 -55.59 15.91
N ALA A 17 17.58 -56.09 16.27
CA ALA A 17 16.34 -55.73 15.58
C ALA A 17 15.84 -54.40 16.16
N ALA A 18 16.12 -53.29 15.46
CA ALA A 18 15.47 -52.01 15.73
C ALA A 18 14.03 -52.08 15.23
N GLY A 19 13.08 -52.19 16.15
CA GLY A 19 11.66 -52.05 15.86
C GLY A 19 11.35 -50.60 15.47
N VAL A 20 10.90 -50.40 14.23
CA VAL A 20 10.32 -49.12 13.80
C VAL A 20 8.89 -49.07 14.35
N LEU A 21 8.71 -48.36 15.47
CA LEU A 21 7.40 -47.88 15.89
C LEU A 21 6.94 -46.81 14.89
N ALA A 22 5.97 -47.16 14.06
CA ALA A 22 5.25 -46.19 13.23
C ALA A 22 4.33 -45.36 14.14
N THR A 23 4.84 -44.26 14.68
CA THR A 23 4.01 -43.19 15.23
C THR A 23 3.25 -42.54 14.08
N LEU A 24 1.94 -42.81 13.99
CA LEU A 24 1.01 -41.98 13.23
C LEU A 24 1.00 -40.58 13.89
N ALA A 25 1.84 -39.68 13.39
CA ALA A 25 1.70 -38.27 13.67
C ALA A 25 0.40 -37.80 12.98
N LEU A 26 -0.62 -37.46 13.77
CA LEU A 26 -1.70 -36.61 13.29
C LEU A 26 -1.07 -35.27 12.89
N LEU A 27 -0.78 -35.10 11.61
CA LEU A 27 -0.51 -33.80 11.04
C LEU A 27 -1.78 -32.95 11.16
N PRO A 28 -1.72 -31.70 11.64
CA PRO A 28 -2.85 -30.80 11.54
C PRO A 28 -3.22 -30.69 10.07
N LEU A 29 -4.49 -30.89 9.74
CA LEU A 29 -5.05 -30.49 8.45
C LEU A 29 -4.93 -28.96 8.39
N TYR A 30 -3.80 -28.45 7.90
CA TYR A 30 -3.74 -27.06 7.44
C TYR A 30 -4.66 -27.01 6.23
N ALA A 31 -5.84 -26.41 6.43
CA ALA A 31 -6.70 -25.99 5.34
C ALA A 31 -5.81 -25.26 4.32
N ALA A 32 -5.85 -25.72 3.06
CA ALA A 32 -5.14 -25.07 1.97
C ALA A 32 -5.39 -23.56 2.04
N GLU A 33 -4.32 -22.76 2.02
CA GLU A 33 -4.42 -21.30 1.96
C GLU A 33 -5.27 -20.92 0.74
N GLU A 34 -6.52 -20.53 0.98
CA GLU A 34 -7.40 -20.00 -0.06
C GLU A 34 -6.82 -18.66 -0.54
N GLU A 35 -6.48 -18.57 -1.83
CA GLU A 35 -5.77 -17.43 -2.42
C GLU A 35 -6.40 -16.08 -2.04
N GLY A 36 -5.63 -15.27 -1.32
CA GLY A 36 -5.97 -13.90 -0.91
C GLY A 36 -6.73 -13.77 0.41
N PHE A 37 -7.08 -14.85 1.09
CA PHE A 37 -7.69 -14.79 2.44
C PHE A 37 -6.62 -14.76 3.52
N VAL A 38 -6.70 -13.77 4.42
CA VAL A 38 -5.81 -13.61 5.58
C VAL A 38 -6.61 -13.80 6.87
N PRO A 39 -6.16 -14.63 7.83
CA PRO A 39 -6.82 -14.74 9.13
C PRO A 39 -6.72 -13.41 9.91
N ILE A 40 -7.84 -12.96 10.46
CA ILE A 40 -7.90 -11.75 11.32
C ILE A 40 -8.19 -12.10 12.79
N PHE A 41 -8.17 -13.39 13.12
CA PHE A 41 -8.27 -13.93 14.47
C PHE A 41 -7.34 -15.14 14.57
N ASP A 42 -6.51 -15.19 15.61
CA ASP A 42 -5.45 -16.18 15.81
C ASP A 42 -5.94 -17.48 16.50
N GLY A 43 -7.19 -17.52 16.94
CA GLY A 43 -7.76 -18.63 17.71
C GLY A 43 -7.35 -18.65 19.19
N LYS A 44 -6.64 -17.64 19.70
CA LYS A 44 -6.02 -17.66 21.03
C LYS A 44 -6.27 -16.38 21.83
N THR A 45 -6.19 -15.22 21.18
CA THR A 45 -6.26 -13.91 21.83
C THR A 45 -7.27 -13.01 21.13
N LEU A 46 -7.68 -11.93 21.80
CA LEU A 46 -8.45 -10.86 21.17
C LEU A 46 -7.53 -9.75 20.65
N ASP A 47 -6.27 -10.06 20.34
CA ASP A 47 -5.33 -9.06 19.81
C ASP A 47 -5.87 -8.49 18.50
N GLY A 48 -5.89 -7.16 18.40
CA GLY A 48 -6.50 -6.45 17.27
C GLY A 48 -8.03 -6.36 17.34
N TRP A 49 -8.67 -6.79 18.42
CA TRP A 49 -10.10 -6.65 18.65
C TRP A 49 -10.36 -5.83 19.94
N ASP A 50 -11.34 -4.93 19.88
CA ASP A 50 -11.69 -4.02 20.96
C ASP A 50 -13.19 -4.13 21.28
N GLY A 51 -13.50 -4.54 22.50
CA GLY A 51 -14.86 -4.77 22.97
C GLY A 51 -14.88 -4.89 24.49
N ASN A 52 -16.08 -4.93 25.07
CA ASN A 52 -16.22 -5.01 26.51
C ASN A 52 -15.70 -6.36 27.06
N PRO A 53 -14.64 -6.38 27.90
CA PRO A 53 -14.08 -7.62 28.43
C PRO A 53 -15.02 -8.35 29.39
N ALA A 54 -16.10 -7.71 29.86
CA ALA A 54 -17.14 -8.38 30.65
C ALA A 54 -17.99 -9.36 29.80
N PHE A 55 -17.98 -9.22 28.48
CA PHE A 55 -18.83 -9.99 27.56
C PHE A 55 -18.03 -10.83 26.56
N TRP A 56 -16.83 -10.38 26.19
CA TRP A 56 -16.03 -10.98 25.13
C TRP A 56 -14.77 -11.67 25.67
N ARG A 57 -14.53 -12.90 25.20
CA ARG A 57 -13.34 -13.69 25.50
C ARG A 57 -13.04 -14.67 24.37
N VAL A 58 -11.88 -15.29 24.39
CA VAL A 58 -11.61 -16.49 23.58
C VAL A 58 -11.97 -17.73 24.40
N GLU A 59 -12.76 -18.63 23.83
CA GLU A 59 -13.14 -19.92 24.41
C GLU A 59 -13.15 -20.98 23.30
N ASP A 60 -12.49 -22.12 23.53
CA ASP A 60 -12.40 -23.24 22.57
C ASP A 60 -11.95 -22.85 21.15
N GLY A 61 -11.00 -21.92 21.07
CA GLY A 61 -10.49 -21.43 19.78
C GLY A 61 -11.44 -20.50 19.03
N ALA A 62 -12.48 -19.99 19.69
CA ALA A 62 -13.49 -19.09 19.12
C ALA A 62 -13.62 -17.80 19.93
N ILE A 63 -13.82 -16.68 19.23
CA ILE A 63 -14.31 -15.45 19.85
C ILE A 63 -15.71 -15.74 20.38
N THR A 64 -15.90 -15.55 21.69
CA THR A 64 -17.14 -15.87 22.39
C THR A 64 -17.70 -14.60 23.03
N GLY A 65 -18.89 -14.21 22.59
CA GLY A 65 -19.71 -13.18 23.22
C GLY A 65 -20.83 -13.82 24.04
N GLN A 66 -21.01 -13.40 25.29
CA GLN A 66 -22.04 -13.99 26.15
C GLN A 66 -22.69 -12.97 27.08
N THR A 67 -24.01 -13.03 27.17
CA THR A 67 -24.79 -12.41 28.25
C THR A 67 -25.40 -13.49 29.14
N THR A 68 -25.60 -13.18 30.42
CA THR A 68 -26.32 -14.04 31.36
C THR A 68 -27.44 -13.25 32.03
N ALA A 69 -28.31 -13.93 32.80
CA ALA A 69 -29.34 -13.24 33.57
C ALA A 69 -28.74 -12.25 34.58
N ASP A 70 -27.58 -12.60 35.15
CA ASP A 70 -26.86 -11.78 36.13
C ASP A 70 -25.94 -10.73 35.49
N ASN A 71 -25.59 -10.90 34.21
CA ASN A 71 -24.77 -9.98 33.44
C ASN A 71 -25.40 -9.67 32.06
N PRO A 72 -26.51 -8.91 32.04
CA PRO A 72 -27.11 -8.44 30.80
C PRO A 72 -26.34 -7.23 30.25
N THR A 73 -26.37 -7.05 28.92
CA THR A 73 -25.87 -5.80 28.31
C THR A 73 -26.92 -4.69 28.37
N GLN A 74 -26.48 -3.43 28.53
CA GLN A 74 -27.35 -2.23 28.60
C GLN A 74 -27.51 -1.56 27.22
N GLY A 75 -27.71 -2.38 26.19
CA GLY A 75 -27.70 -1.98 24.77
C GLY A 75 -26.90 -2.96 23.92
N ASN A 76 -27.06 -2.89 22.60
CA ASN A 76 -26.22 -3.67 21.69
C ASN A 76 -24.75 -3.29 21.90
N THR A 77 -23.89 -4.29 22.06
CA THR A 77 -22.45 -4.08 22.21
C THR A 77 -21.71 -4.88 21.15
N PHE A 78 -20.56 -4.38 20.71
CA PHE A 78 -19.83 -4.93 19.58
C PHE A 78 -18.37 -5.19 19.94
N LEU A 79 -17.82 -6.28 19.40
CA LEU A 79 -16.38 -6.49 19.35
C LEU A 79 -15.87 -5.97 18.01
N ILE A 80 -15.17 -4.85 18.04
CA ILE A 80 -14.72 -4.10 16.85
C ILE A 80 -13.33 -4.56 16.47
N TRP A 81 -13.13 -4.94 15.22
CA TRP A 81 -11.79 -5.23 14.70
C TRP A 81 -11.04 -3.91 14.45
N ARG A 82 -9.87 -3.76 15.07
CA ARG A 82 -9.01 -2.58 15.01
C ARG A 82 -7.85 -2.72 14.00
N GLY A 83 -7.85 -3.78 13.19
CA GLY A 83 -6.87 -3.97 12.11
C GLY A 83 -7.14 -3.15 10.83
N GLY A 84 -8.08 -2.20 10.87
CA GLY A 84 -8.39 -1.25 9.80
C GLY A 84 -9.84 -1.31 9.31
N GLU A 85 -10.17 -0.47 8.32
CA GLU A 85 -11.49 -0.48 7.67
C GLU A 85 -11.58 -1.57 6.60
N VAL A 86 -12.80 -1.99 6.26
CA VAL A 86 -13.13 -2.86 5.12
C VAL A 86 -13.88 -2.05 4.07
N ALA A 87 -13.49 -2.20 2.79
CA ALA A 87 -14.12 -1.54 1.64
C ALA A 87 -14.75 -2.59 0.71
N ASP A 88 -14.10 -2.89 -0.41
CA ASP A 88 -14.40 -4.08 -1.20
C ASP A 88 -13.70 -5.29 -0.56
N PHE A 89 -14.46 -6.34 -0.21
CA PHE A 89 -13.92 -7.52 0.49
C PHE A 89 -14.79 -8.77 0.33
N GLU A 90 -14.17 -9.92 0.59
CA GLU A 90 -14.83 -11.16 0.98
C GLU A 90 -14.45 -11.46 2.44
N LEU A 91 -15.42 -11.76 3.28
CA LEU A 91 -15.22 -12.21 4.66
C LEU A 91 -15.80 -13.61 4.79
N LYS A 92 -14.97 -14.56 5.21
CA LYS A 92 -15.41 -15.92 5.56
C LYS A 92 -15.18 -16.15 7.04
N LEU A 93 -16.19 -16.68 7.72
CA LEU A 93 -16.10 -17.11 9.11
C LEU A 93 -17.07 -18.25 9.37
N GLU A 94 -16.91 -18.89 10.53
CA GLU A 94 -17.91 -19.79 11.08
C GLU A 94 -18.54 -19.19 12.32
N TYR A 95 -19.85 -19.36 12.47
CA TYR A 95 -20.57 -18.94 13.68
C TYR A 95 -21.42 -20.07 14.27
N ARG A 96 -21.65 -20.01 15.57
CA ARG A 96 -22.72 -20.74 16.26
C ARG A 96 -23.41 -19.80 17.23
N LEU A 97 -24.73 -19.85 17.26
CA LEU A 97 -25.56 -19.04 18.14
C LEU A 97 -26.36 -19.96 19.08
N HIS A 98 -26.43 -19.58 20.36
CA HIS A 98 -27.36 -20.12 21.34
C HIS A 98 -28.23 -18.99 21.86
N ASN A 99 -29.52 -19.05 21.54
CA ASN A 99 -30.55 -18.06 21.88
C ASN A 99 -30.36 -16.67 21.23
N HIS A 100 -31.48 -15.97 20.99
CA HIS A 100 -31.55 -14.55 20.63
C HIS A 100 -31.06 -14.18 19.21
N ASN A 101 -30.18 -13.18 19.10
CA ASN A 101 -29.83 -12.45 17.89
C ASN A 101 -28.40 -11.89 18.01
N SER A 102 -27.69 -11.89 16.89
CA SER A 102 -26.34 -11.38 16.71
C SER A 102 -26.21 -10.91 15.24
N GLY A 103 -25.01 -10.50 14.84
CA GLY A 103 -24.76 -10.03 13.50
C GLY A 103 -23.30 -9.69 13.28
N ILE A 104 -22.94 -9.58 12.01
CA ILE A 104 -21.60 -9.21 11.55
C ILE A 104 -21.74 -7.85 10.88
N GLN A 105 -21.22 -6.82 11.54
CA GLN A 105 -21.20 -5.44 11.08
C GLN A 105 -20.06 -5.23 10.10
N TYR A 106 -20.31 -4.55 8.99
CA TYR A 106 -19.28 -4.16 8.03
C TYR A 106 -19.58 -2.79 7.42
N ARG A 107 -18.52 -2.14 6.90
CA ARG A 107 -18.55 -0.73 6.45
C ARG A 107 -19.26 0.19 7.47
N SER A 108 -19.06 -0.12 8.74
CA SER A 108 -19.74 0.50 9.87
C SER A 108 -18.95 1.71 10.39
N TRP A 109 -19.53 2.47 11.32
CA TRP A 109 -18.85 3.56 12.00
C TRP A 109 -19.25 3.63 13.47
N GLU A 110 -18.46 4.31 14.28
CA GLU A 110 -18.72 4.57 15.70
C GLU A 110 -18.98 6.06 15.93
N GLU A 111 -19.89 6.39 16.86
CA GLU A 111 -20.09 7.74 17.41
C GLU A 111 -20.07 7.64 18.95
N PRO A 112 -18.90 7.44 19.57
CA PRO A 112 -18.80 7.07 21.00
C PRO A 112 -19.43 8.08 21.95
N GLU A 113 -19.37 9.38 21.63
CA GLU A 113 -19.95 10.46 22.41
C GLU A 113 -21.49 10.41 22.41
N LYS A 114 -22.08 9.84 21.36
CA LYS A 114 -23.53 9.79 21.16
C LYS A 114 -24.13 8.43 21.51
N TRP A 115 -23.41 7.35 21.24
CA TRP A 115 -23.92 5.98 21.38
C TRP A 115 -23.25 5.19 22.50
N GLY A 116 -22.16 5.71 23.07
CA GLY A 116 -21.33 4.98 24.01
C GLY A 116 -20.23 4.16 23.32
N ARG A 117 -19.29 3.67 24.13
CA ARG A 117 -18.19 2.83 23.65
C ARG A 117 -18.73 1.49 23.12
N TRP A 118 -18.06 0.98 22.09
CA TRP A 118 -18.37 -0.32 21.49
C TRP A 118 -19.79 -0.41 20.95
N VAL A 119 -20.32 0.70 20.43
CA VAL A 119 -21.59 0.77 19.71
C VAL A 119 -21.33 1.31 18.31
N VAL A 120 -21.80 0.59 17.30
CA VAL A 120 -21.60 0.95 15.88
C VAL A 120 -22.93 1.05 15.14
N GLY A 121 -22.93 1.78 14.02
CA GLY A 121 -23.98 1.75 13.00
C GLY A 121 -23.42 1.34 11.65
N GLY A 122 -24.23 0.73 10.78
CA GLY A 122 -23.78 0.27 9.47
C GLY A 122 -24.54 -0.93 8.91
N TYR A 123 -23.97 -1.56 7.88
CA TYR A 123 -24.51 -2.78 7.29
C TYR A 123 -24.25 -3.98 8.21
N GLN A 124 -25.27 -4.79 8.40
CA GLN A 124 -25.24 -5.98 9.24
C GLN A 124 -25.66 -7.21 8.44
N ALA A 125 -24.85 -8.25 8.53
CA ALA A 125 -25.24 -9.60 8.15
C ALA A 125 -25.82 -10.30 9.39
N ASP A 126 -27.14 -10.49 9.41
CA ASP A 126 -27.86 -10.90 10.62
C ASP A 126 -27.75 -12.41 10.91
N ILE A 127 -27.71 -12.71 12.21
CA ILE A 127 -27.76 -14.05 12.77
C ILE A 127 -28.84 -14.06 13.85
N ALA A 128 -29.85 -14.90 13.73
CA ALA A 128 -30.94 -14.99 14.69
C ALA A 128 -31.38 -16.44 14.91
N GLU A 129 -31.82 -16.76 16.12
CA GLU A 129 -32.40 -18.07 16.42
C GLU A 129 -33.75 -18.27 15.70
N ASN A 130 -34.49 -17.17 15.48
CA ASN A 130 -35.76 -17.24 14.77
C ASN A 130 -35.59 -17.54 13.28
N GLU A 131 -36.69 -17.97 12.67
CA GLU A 131 -36.71 -18.41 11.28
C GLU A 131 -36.76 -17.27 10.27
N ARG A 132 -36.66 -16.02 10.70
CA ARG A 132 -36.92 -14.85 9.84
C ARG A 132 -35.66 -14.10 9.46
N TYR A 133 -34.73 -13.88 10.40
CA TYR A 133 -33.69 -12.87 10.22
C TYR A 133 -32.29 -13.41 9.92
N THR A 134 -31.99 -14.70 10.15
CA THR A 134 -30.68 -15.21 9.74
C THR A 134 -30.50 -15.13 8.21
N GLY A 135 -29.43 -14.45 7.79
CA GLY A 135 -29.09 -14.27 6.37
C GLY A 135 -29.64 -13.01 5.71
N ILE A 136 -30.28 -12.10 6.47
CA ILE A 136 -30.75 -10.81 5.94
C ILE A 136 -29.62 -9.77 5.93
N LEU A 137 -29.81 -8.73 5.11
CA LEU A 137 -29.05 -7.49 5.22
C LEU A 137 -29.86 -6.47 6.02
N TYR A 138 -29.34 -6.08 7.18
CA TYR A 138 -29.91 -5.05 8.05
C TYR A 138 -28.99 -3.83 8.13
N GLY A 139 -29.54 -2.67 8.45
CA GLY A 139 -28.85 -1.40 8.64
C GLY A 139 -28.99 -0.94 10.09
N GLU A 140 -28.11 -1.42 10.97
CA GLU A 140 -28.07 -1.08 12.39
C GLU A 140 -27.77 0.41 12.57
N ARG A 141 -28.62 1.11 13.34
CA ARG A 141 -28.57 2.59 13.49
C ARG A 141 -28.45 3.33 12.15
N PHE A 142 -29.00 2.73 11.09
CA PHE A 142 -28.84 3.19 9.72
C PHE A 142 -30.19 3.21 8.99
N ARG A 143 -30.56 2.13 8.29
CA ARG A 143 -31.74 2.09 7.40
C ARG A 143 -32.69 0.91 7.65
N GLY A 144 -32.50 0.14 8.72
CA GLY A 144 -33.35 -1.01 9.03
C GLY A 144 -33.15 -2.15 8.02
N ILE A 145 -34.20 -2.92 7.70
CA ILE A 145 -34.07 -4.06 6.77
C ILE A 145 -33.78 -3.53 5.36
N LEU A 146 -32.66 -3.96 4.76
CA LEU A 146 -32.23 -3.62 3.40
C LEU A 146 -32.47 -4.75 2.39
N ALA A 147 -32.43 -6.00 2.82
CA ALA A 147 -32.86 -7.17 2.04
C ALA A 147 -33.28 -8.30 2.98
N LEU A 148 -34.45 -8.92 2.76
CA LEU A 148 -34.81 -10.15 3.48
C LEU A 148 -34.13 -11.36 2.84
N ARG A 149 -34.13 -12.49 3.56
CA ARG A 149 -33.65 -13.75 3.01
C ARG A 149 -34.55 -14.14 1.84
N GLY A 150 -33.94 -14.47 0.71
CA GLY A 150 -34.61 -14.75 -0.55
C GLY A 150 -34.70 -13.55 -1.49
N ASP A 151 -34.48 -12.32 -1.01
CA ASP A 151 -34.62 -11.12 -1.84
C ASP A 151 -33.33 -10.74 -2.58
N LYS A 152 -33.53 -10.11 -3.75
CA LYS A 152 -32.57 -9.18 -4.36
C LYS A 152 -33.14 -7.78 -4.28
N THR A 153 -32.44 -6.85 -3.66
CA THR A 153 -32.92 -5.46 -3.52
C THR A 153 -32.01 -4.44 -4.20
N VAL A 154 -32.61 -3.32 -4.59
CA VAL A 154 -31.89 -2.09 -4.96
C VAL A 154 -32.37 -0.96 -4.04
N ILE A 155 -31.44 -0.24 -3.45
CA ILE A 155 -31.71 0.97 -2.67
C ILE A 155 -31.33 2.17 -3.52
N GLY A 156 -32.31 3.00 -3.87
CA GLY A 156 -32.12 4.18 -4.69
C GLY A 156 -32.13 5.47 -3.87
N SER A 157 -32.25 6.60 -4.57
CA SER A 157 -32.27 7.94 -3.97
C SER A 157 -33.47 8.23 -3.05
N ASP A 158 -34.42 7.30 -2.88
CA ASP A 158 -35.50 7.40 -1.89
C ASP A 158 -35.14 6.71 -0.56
N HIS A 159 -33.89 6.27 -0.41
CA HIS A 159 -33.28 5.66 0.77
C HIS A 159 -33.96 4.35 1.21
N LYS A 160 -34.83 3.77 0.38
CA LYS A 160 -35.63 2.60 0.71
C LYS A 160 -35.28 1.42 -0.19
N PRO A 161 -35.19 0.21 0.35
CA PRO A 161 -34.98 -0.97 -0.47
C PRO A 161 -36.21 -1.30 -1.30
N LYS A 162 -35.98 -1.66 -2.56
CA LYS A 162 -36.98 -2.19 -3.48
C LYS A 162 -36.57 -3.59 -3.89
N VAL A 163 -37.45 -4.57 -3.71
CA VAL A 163 -37.23 -5.93 -4.20
C VAL A 163 -37.29 -5.92 -5.73
N VAL A 164 -36.19 -6.28 -6.37
CA VAL A 164 -36.04 -6.34 -7.84
C VAL A 164 -35.91 -7.77 -8.38
N GLY A 165 -35.81 -8.75 -7.48
CA GLY A 165 -35.68 -10.16 -7.83
C GLY A 165 -35.58 -11.04 -6.59
N THR A 166 -35.25 -12.31 -6.82
CA THR A 166 -35.09 -13.31 -5.76
C THR A 166 -33.82 -14.13 -5.96
N VAL A 167 -33.18 -14.54 -4.85
CA VAL A 167 -32.10 -15.54 -4.82
C VAL A 167 -32.61 -16.95 -4.53
N GLY A 168 -33.89 -17.10 -4.15
CA GLY A 168 -34.52 -18.36 -3.76
C GLY A 168 -35.66 -18.17 -2.78
N ASP A 169 -36.40 -19.24 -2.50
CA ASP A 169 -37.48 -19.23 -1.53
C ASP A 169 -36.95 -19.11 -0.09
N ALA A 170 -37.51 -18.19 0.69
CA ALA A 170 -37.03 -17.87 2.04
C ALA A 170 -37.17 -19.03 3.03
N VAL A 171 -38.21 -19.87 2.86
CA VAL A 171 -38.45 -21.05 3.72
C VAL A 171 -37.48 -22.17 3.34
N GLN A 172 -37.25 -22.41 2.06
CA GLN A 172 -36.25 -23.36 1.60
C GLN A 172 -34.84 -22.95 2.08
N LEU A 173 -34.46 -21.68 1.90
CA LEU A 173 -33.15 -21.18 2.32
C LEU A 173 -32.92 -21.33 3.84
N GLN A 174 -34.00 -21.25 4.65
CA GLN A 174 -33.93 -21.48 6.10
C GLN A 174 -33.44 -22.88 6.47
N THR A 175 -33.74 -23.89 5.63
CA THR A 175 -33.42 -25.29 5.92
C THR A 175 -31.93 -25.61 5.83
N TYR A 176 -31.15 -24.74 5.17
CA TYR A 176 -29.69 -24.87 5.09
C TYR A 176 -28.96 -24.34 6.32
N ILE A 177 -29.65 -23.69 7.26
CA ILE A 177 -29.05 -23.13 8.47
C ILE A 177 -29.11 -24.17 9.59
N ASN A 178 -27.95 -24.55 10.11
CA ASN A 178 -27.82 -25.44 11.25
C ASN A 178 -28.03 -24.67 12.56
N LYS A 179 -29.25 -24.69 13.11
CA LYS A 179 -29.60 -23.95 14.33
C LYS A 179 -28.83 -24.42 15.57
N ASP A 180 -28.45 -25.70 15.63
CA ASP A 180 -27.82 -26.31 16.81
C ASP A 180 -26.29 -26.38 16.71
N GLY A 181 -25.71 -25.85 15.63
CA GLY A 181 -24.31 -26.10 15.28
C GLY A 181 -23.62 -24.94 14.57
N TRP A 182 -22.44 -25.27 14.03
CA TRP A 182 -21.63 -24.32 13.28
C TRP A 182 -22.19 -24.11 11.87
N ASN A 183 -22.17 -22.86 11.44
CA ASN A 183 -22.54 -22.43 10.09
C ASN A 183 -21.40 -21.62 9.49
N GLN A 184 -21.11 -21.82 8.21
CA GLN A 184 -20.20 -20.96 7.46
C GLN A 184 -20.97 -19.73 6.98
N TYR A 185 -20.45 -18.54 7.27
CA TYR A 185 -20.94 -17.28 6.73
C TYR A 185 -19.88 -16.73 5.76
N HIS A 186 -20.30 -16.41 4.55
CA HIS A 186 -19.50 -15.71 3.56
C HIS A 186 -20.21 -14.41 3.14
N ILE A 187 -19.58 -13.27 3.43
CA ILE A 187 -20.04 -11.95 3.04
C ILE A 187 -19.17 -11.46 1.89
N ILE A 188 -19.78 -11.04 0.80
CA ILE A 188 -19.11 -10.38 -0.33
C ILE A 188 -19.64 -8.95 -0.41
N ALA A 189 -18.76 -7.97 -0.26
CA ALA A 189 -19.07 -6.56 -0.52
C ALA A 189 -18.16 -6.08 -1.66
N LYS A 190 -18.74 -5.74 -2.81
CA LYS A 190 -17.99 -5.32 -3.99
C LYS A 190 -18.67 -4.14 -4.67
N GLY A 191 -17.98 -3.01 -4.79
CA GLY A 191 -18.61 -1.74 -5.08
C GLY A 191 -19.68 -1.45 -4.03
N PHE A 192 -20.92 -1.24 -4.44
CA PHE A 192 -22.08 -1.13 -3.55
C PHE A 192 -23.03 -2.33 -3.67
N HIS A 193 -22.53 -3.46 -4.15
CA HIS A 193 -23.27 -4.71 -4.20
C HIS A 193 -22.83 -5.63 -3.05
N PHE A 194 -23.81 -6.15 -2.33
CA PHE A 194 -23.63 -6.99 -1.16
C PHE A 194 -24.29 -8.35 -1.40
N THR A 195 -23.58 -9.42 -1.06
CA THR A 195 -24.09 -10.79 -1.12
C THR A 195 -23.81 -11.47 0.21
N HIS A 196 -24.84 -12.05 0.83
CA HIS A 196 -24.70 -12.88 2.02
C HIS A 196 -24.90 -14.34 1.64
N ILE A 197 -23.99 -15.21 2.07
CA ILE A 197 -24.01 -16.64 1.77
C ILE A 197 -23.85 -17.40 3.08
N ILE A 198 -24.74 -18.37 3.35
CA ILE A 198 -24.62 -19.26 4.51
C ILE A 198 -24.60 -20.70 4.02
N ASN A 199 -23.61 -21.48 4.49
CA ASN A 199 -23.41 -22.89 4.12
C ASN A 199 -23.43 -23.14 2.60
N GLY A 200 -22.89 -22.19 1.82
CA GLY A 200 -22.82 -22.27 0.35
C GLY A 200 -24.06 -21.78 -0.40
N HIS A 201 -25.11 -21.34 0.30
CA HIS A 201 -26.35 -20.85 -0.31
C HIS A 201 -26.47 -19.33 -0.18
N VAL A 202 -26.74 -18.64 -1.29
CA VAL A 202 -26.98 -17.18 -1.29
C VAL A 202 -28.27 -16.90 -0.54
N MET A 203 -28.17 -16.13 0.53
CA MET A 203 -29.27 -15.79 1.42
C MET A 203 -29.95 -14.49 1.00
N CYS A 204 -29.20 -13.47 0.60
CA CYS A 204 -29.73 -12.25 0.00
C CYS A 204 -28.68 -11.54 -0.86
N GLU A 205 -29.16 -10.67 -1.75
CA GLU A 205 -28.35 -9.69 -2.46
C GLU A 205 -28.95 -8.29 -2.32
N ALA A 206 -28.11 -7.27 -2.24
CA ALA A 206 -28.54 -5.88 -2.26
C ALA A 206 -27.56 -5.00 -3.02
N THR A 207 -28.06 -4.08 -3.84
CA THR A 207 -27.25 -3.02 -4.47
C THR A 207 -27.67 -1.67 -3.89
N ASP A 208 -26.73 -0.92 -3.34
CA ASP A 208 -26.98 0.40 -2.75
C ASP A 208 -26.52 1.53 -3.68
N GLU A 209 -27.46 2.04 -4.47
CA GLU A 209 -27.26 3.13 -5.42
C GLU A 209 -27.51 4.51 -4.78
N ASP A 210 -27.91 4.56 -3.51
CA ASP A 210 -28.13 5.77 -2.73
C ASP A 210 -26.81 6.51 -2.45
N GLU A 211 -26.45 7.45 -3.31
CA GLU A 211 -25.17 8.17 -3.22
C GLU A 211 -25.02 9.03 -1.96
N GLU A 212 -26.13 9.34 -1.27
CA GLU A 212 -26.12 10.17 -0.07
C GLU A 212 -25.81 9.35 1.19
N MET A 213 -26.45 8.18 1.34
CA MET A 213 -26.31 7.38 2.56
C MET A 213 -25.35 6.19 2.42
N ARG A 214 -25.06 5.74 1.20
CA ARG A 214 -24.18 4.57 0.98
C ARG A 214 -22.79 4.81 1.57
N ARG A 215 -22.13 3.72 1.99
CA ARG A 215 -20.76 3.77 2.51
C ARG A 215 -19.86 2.86 1.68
N ALA A 216 -18.73 3.42 1.24
CA ALA A 216 -17.72 2.71 0.47
C ALA A 216 -16.79 1.88 1.36
N SER A 217 -16.55 2.34 2.60
CA SER A 217 -15.71 1.67 3.59
C SER A 217 -16.21 1.91 5.02
N GLY A 218 -15.63 1.19 5.98
CA GLY A 218 -15.81 1.40 7.40
C GLY A 218 -15.40 0.18 8.24
N LEU A 219 -15.74 0.20 9.51
CA LEU A 219 -15.39 -0.80 10.52
C LEU A 219 -16.03 -2.17 10.25
N LEU A 220 -15.34 -3.21 10.73
CA LEU A 220 -15.85 -4.58 10.88
C LEU A 220 -16.08 -4.86 12.38
N ALA A 221 -17.23 -5.41 12.76
CA ALA A 221 -17.50 -5.76 14.16
C ALA A 221 -18.45 -6.96 14.32
N LEU A 222 -18.41 -7.60 15.49
CA LEU A 222 -19.29 -8.72 15.86
C LEU A 222 -20.27 -8.27 16.94
N GLN A 223 -21.55 -8.54 16.77
CA GLN A 223 -22.59 -8.06 17.68
C GLN A 223 -22.88 -9.04 18.81
N LEU A 224 -23.08 -8.51 20.01
CA LEU A 224 -23.83 -9.13 21.08
C LEU A 224 -25.07 -8.27 21.35
N HIS A 225 -26.25 -8.81 21.03
CA HIS A 225 -27.49 -8.04 21.07
C HIS A 225 -28.01 -7.90 22.50
N GLN A 226 -28.71 -6.81 22.78
CA GLN A 226 -29.45 -6.62 24.03
C GLN A 226 -30.67 -7.56 24.10
N GLY A 227 -30.82 -8.28 25.20
CA GLY A 227 -32.04 -9.06 25.47
C GLY A 227 -31.78 -10.26 26.38
N PRO A 228 -32.61 -11.32 26.28
CA PRO A 228 -32.39 -12.60 26.96
C PRO A 228 -30.95 -13.12 26.89
N PRO A 229 -30.52 -13.93 27.88
CA PRO A 229 -29.20 -14.55 27.91
C PRO A 229 -28.87 -15.27 26.60
N MET A 230 -27.74 -14.95 26.00
CA MET A 230 -27.31 -15.52 24.74
C MET A 230 -25.82 -15.82 24.74
N LYS A 231 -25.41 -16.75 23.87
CA LYS A 231 -24.01 -17.02 23.58
C LYS A 231 -23.81 -17.13 22.08
N VAL A 232 -22.90 -16.32 21.54
CA VAL A 232 -22.48 -16.40 20.15
C VAL A 232 -20.99 -16.70 20.09
N GLN A 233 -20.59 -17.57 19.16
CA GLN A 233 -19.20 -17.92 18.95
C GLN A 233 -18.84 -17.75 17.47
N PHE A 234 -17.66 -17.19 17.22
CA PHE A 234 -17.11 -16.97 15.88
C PHE A 234 -15.69 -17.57 15.79
N ARG A 235 -15.39 -18.28 14.71
CA ARG A 235 -14.06 -18.84 14.45
C ARG A 235 -13.73 -18.84 12.96
N ASN A 236 -12.49 -19.20 12.61
CA ASN A 236 -12.03 -19.26 11.23
C ASN A 236 -12.27 -17.95 10.45
N ILE A 237 -12.12 -16.80 11.14
CA ILE A 237 -12.40 -15.47 10.59
C ILE A 237 -11.26 -15.05 9.67
N ARG A 238 -11.55 -15.02 8.36
CA ARG A 238 -10.60 -14.76 7.29
C ARG A 238 -11.14 -13.68 6.37
N LEU A 239 -10.32 -12.67 6.11
CA LEU A 239 -10.65 -11.52 5.28
C LEU A 239 -9.81 -11.55 4.00
N LYS A 240 -10.47 -11.40 2.85
CA LYS A 240 -9.84 -11.13 1.57
C LYS A 240 -10.26 -9.74 1.12
N ARG A 241 -9.34 -8.80 1.09
CA ARG A 241 -9.60 -7.47 0.51
C ARG A 241 -9.71 -7.62 -1.00
N LEU A 242 -10.82 -7.14 -1.57
CA LEU A 242 -11.03 -7.12 -3.00
C LEU A 242 -10.55 -5.75 -3.52
N ALA A 243 -9.68 -5.77 -4.53
CA ALA A 243 -9.36 -4.53 -5.24
C ALA A 243 -10.64 -3.95 -5.85
N GLY A 244 -10.86 -2.65 -5.66
CA GLY A 244 -12.05 -1.91 -6.13
C GLY A 244 -12.34 -2.02 -7.63
N PRO A 245 -13.35 -1.28 -8.12
CA PRO A 245 -13.90 -1.47 -9.45
C PRO A 245 -12.98 -0.86 -10.51
N ASP A 246 -11.94 -1.59 -10.89
CA ASP A 246 -11.55 -1.58 -12.29
C ASP A 246 -10.87 -2.89 -12.70
N ARG A 247 -11.55 -3.66 -13.55
CA ARG A 247 -11.00 -4.89 -14.13
C ARG A 247 -9.88 -4.57 -15.13
N ALA A 248 -9.80 -3.33 -15.62
CA ALA A 248 -8.71 -2.80 -16.44
C ALA A 248 -7.46 -2.44 -15.63
N GLU A 249 -7.61 -2.09 -14.35
CA GLU A 249 -6.50 -1.79 -13.44
C GLU A 249 -5.98 -3.05 -12.71
N ARG A 250 -6.74 -4.15 -12.73
CA ARG A 250 -6.33 -5.44 -12.16
C ARG A 250 -5.13 -6.02 -12.91
N GLY A 251 -4.02 -6.17 -12.19
CA GLY A 251 -2.74 -6.65 -12.71
C GLY A 251 -1.72 -5.53 -12.96
N LYS A 252 -2.15 -4.26 -12.92
CA LYS A 252 -1.22 -3.14 -12.98
C LYS A 252 -0.46 -3.00 -11.65
N ARG A 253 0.82 -2.66 -11.75
CA ARG A 253 1.69 -2.30 -10.62
C ARG A 253 1.26 -0.92 -10.11
N LYS A 254 0.76 -0.88 -8.88
CA LYS A 254 0.42 0.38 -8.21
C LYS A 254 1.69 1.16 -7.87
N ILE A 255 1.76 2.41 -8.28
CA ILE A 255 2.83 3.35 -7.94
C ILE A 255 2.22 4.49 -7.16
N VAL A 256 2.66 4.67 -5.91
CA VAL A 256 2.16 5.72 -5.04
C VAL A 256 3.15 6.87 -5.00
N PHE A 257 2.71 8.06 -5.39
CA PHE A 257 3.45 9.29 -5.21
C PHE A 257 3.00 9.99 -3.93
N LEU A 258 3.95 10.35 -3.07
CA LEU A 258 3.74 11.14 -1.87
C LEU A 258 4.31 12.54 -2.09
N ALA A 259 3.43 13.49 -2.37
CA ALA A 259 3.75 14.90 -2.57
C ALA A 259 3.66 15.66 -1.24
N GLY A 260 4.77 16.25 -0.79
CA GLY A 260 4.80 17.00 0.46
C GLY A 260 4.19 18.40 0.40
N PRO A 261 4.12 19.09 1.53
CA PRO A 261 3.62 20.46 1.60
C PRO A 261 4.45 21.42 0.75
N LYS A 262 3.80 22.49 0.30
CA LYS A 262 4.39 23.63 -0.43
C LYS A 262 5.56 24.22 0.34
N SER A 263 6.61 24.66 -0.35
CA SER A 263 7.84 25.10 0.33
C SER A 263 8.56 26.30 -0.29
N HIS A 264 8.56 26.43 -1.61
CA HIS A 264 9.23 27.51 -2.33
C HIS A 264 8.26 28.24 -3.26
N GLY A 265 8.65 29.42 -3.73
CA GLY A 265 7.81 30.22 -4.63
C GLY A 265 7.58 29.56 -6.00
N TYR A 266 6.69 30.18 -6.79
CA TYR A 266 6.24 29.70 -8.09
C TYR A 266 7.35 29.10 -8.98
N GLY A 267 7.16 27.85 -9.39
CA GLY A 267 8.06 27.13 -10.28
C GLY A 267 9.26 26.46 -9.59
N ALA A 268 9.37 26.58 -8.26
CA ALA A 268 10.39 25.93 -7.46
C ALA A 268 9.77 24.98 -6.41
N HIS A 269 10.35 23.79 -6.23
CA HIS A 269 9.88 22.75 -5.30
C HIS A 269 8.38 22.45 -5.44
N GLU A 270 7.92 22.40 -6.68
CA GLU A 270 6.54 22.12 -7.05
C GLU A 270 6.24 20.62 -6.88
N HIS A 271 6.25 20.16 -5.63
CA HIS A 271 6.15 18.74 -5.24
C HIS A 271 4.93 18.08 -5.86
N ARG A 272 3.76 18.72 -5.68
CA ARG A 272 2.48 18.18 -6.14
C ARG A 272 2.35 18.22 -7.65
N ALA A 273 2.71 19.34 -8.29
CA ALA A 273 2.63 19.47 -9.74
C ALA A 273 3.58 18.47 -10.43
N GLY A 274 4.80 18.30 -9.91
CA GLY A 274 5.77 17.33 -10.42
C GLY A 274 5.26 15.89 -10.30
N CYS A 275 4.75 15.49 -9.13
CA CYS A 275 4.17 14.17 -8.93
C CYS A 275 2.98 13.90 -9.87
N LEU A 276 2.07 14.86 -10.03
CA LEU A 276 0.92 14.71 -10.93
C LEU A 276 1.35 14.56 -12.39
N LEU A 277 2.29 15.38 -12.85
CA LEU A 277 2.83 15.28 -14.20
C LEU A 277 3.48 13.91 -14.46
N LEU A 278 4.34 13.45 -13.55
CA LEU A 278 5.02 12.16 -13.70
C LEU A 278 4.03 10.98 -13.62
N ALA A 279 3.08 11.01 -12.69
CA ALA A 279 2.03 10.00 -12.57
C ALA A 279 1.15 9.95 -13.83
N GLN A 280 0.78 11.10 -14.38
CA GLN A 280 0.05 11.19 -15.64
C GLN A 280 0.83 10.53 -16.79
N ARG A 281 2.13 10.85 -16.95
CA ARG A 281 2.96 10.25 -18.00
C ARG A 281 3.09 8.73 -17.86
N LEU A 282 3.17 8.22 -16.64
CA LEU A 282 3.16 6.77 -16.39
C LEU A 282 1.82 6.13 -16.78
N ASN A 283 0.71 6.71 -16.35
CA ASN A 283 -0.63 6.19 -16.66
C ASN A 283 -0.94 6.22 -18.15
N GLU A 284 -0.48 7.24 -18.87
CA GLU A 284 -0.66 7.38 -20.32
C GLU A 284 0.20 6.39 -21.13
N ASN A 285 1.41 6.07 -20.67
CA ASN A 285 2.44 5.43 -21.50
C ASN A 285 2.95 4.08 -20.98
N VAL A 286 2.52 3.65 -19.79
CA VAL A 286 2.91 2.36 -19.19
C VAL A 286 1.64 1.58 -18.82
N PRO A 287 1.08 0.78 -19.75
CA PRO A 287 -0.19 0.07 -19.53
C PRO A 287 -0.19 -0.87 -18.33
N GLN A 288 0.98 -1.31 -17.86
CA GLN A 288 1.14 -2.14 -16.68
C GLN A 288 1.17 -1.36 -15.36
N VAL A 289 1.00 -0.03 -15.36
CA VAL A 289 1.08 0.80 -14.15
C VAL A 289 -0.22 1.52 -13.86
N ARG A 290 -0.53 1.63 -12.56
CA ARG A 290 -1.49 2.58 -12.02
C ARG A 290 -0.79 3.51 -11.05
N ALA A 291 -0.59 4.76 -11.44
CA ALA A 291 0.06 5.77 -10.62
C ALA A 291 -0.99 6.67 -9.93
N GLU A 292 -0.85 6.81 -8.61
CA GLU A 292 -1.74 7.60 -7.76
C GLU A 292 -0.93 8.63 -6.97
N VAL A 293 -1.48 9.82 -6.75
CA VAL A 293 -0.79 10.92 -6.04
C VAL A 293 -1.54 11.29 -4.78
N TYR A 294 -0.83 11.28 -3.65
CA TYR A 294 -1.34 11.66 -2.34
C TYR A 294 -0.51 12.81 -1.75
N GLY A 295 -1.14 13.60 -0.89
CA GLY A 295 -0.52 14.78 -0.27
C GLY A 295 -1.56 15.88 0.04
N PRO A 296 -1.17 16.92 0.80
CA PRO A 296 0.19 17.23 1.21
C PRO A 296 0.64 16.53 2.51
N GLN A 297 -0.26 15.86 3.24
CA GLN A 297 0.06 15.03 4.39
C GLN A 297 0.27 13.57 3.98
N TRP A 298 0.79 12.76 4.91
CA TRP A 298 0.76 11.30 4.76
C TRP A 298 -0.69 10.82 4.61
N PRO A 299 -0.99 9.79 3.79
CA PRO A 299 -2.35 9.27 3.67
C PRO A 299 -2.92 8.80 5.01
N ASP A 300 -4.15 9.20 5.33
CA ASP A 300 -4.83 8.77 6.56
C ASP A 300 -5.23 7.28 6.52
N ASP A 301 -5.49 6.74 5.33
CA ASP A 301 -5.77 5.32 5.11
C ASP A 301 -4.46 4.53 4.95
N PRO A 302 -4.07 3.69 5.92
CA PRO A 302 -2.85 2.88 5.82
C PRO A 302 -2.93 1.85 4.67
N GLY A 303 -4.13 1.50 4.21
CA GLY A 303 -4.36 0.61 3.08
C GLY A 303 -3.81 1.16 1.75
N VAL A 304 -3.57 2.48 1.66
CA VAL A 304 -3.04 3.13 0.45
C VAL A 304 -1.68 2.59 0.04
N LEU A 305 -0.84 2.19 1.01
CA LEU A 305 0.53 1.75 0.71
C LEU A 305 0.67 0.21 0.67
N GLU A 306 -0.32 -0.54 1.15
CA GLU A 306 -0.21 -1.98 1.35
C GLU A 306 0.01 -2.79 0.06
N ASP A 307 -0.60 -2.37 -1.05
CA ASP A 307 -0.51 -3.01 -2.36
C ASP A 307 0.42 -2.27 -3.33
N ALA A 308 1.18 -1.27 -2.84
CA ALA A 308 2.11 -0.51 -3.65
C ALA A 308 3.25 -1.40 -4.17
N ALA A 309 3.50 -1.35 -5.48
CA ALA A 309 4.71 -1.92 -6.08
C ALA A 309 5.91 -0.99 -5.91
N ALA A 310 5.66 0.33 -5.91
CA ALA A 310 6.65 1.36 -5.65
C ALA A 310 6.03 2.59 -4.97
N ILE A 311 6.83 3.29 -4.17
CA ILE A 311 6.50 4.56 -3.54
C ILE A 311 7.56 5.59 -3.94
N VAL A 312 7.11 6.74 -4.41
CA VAL A 312 7.95 7.87 -4.84
C VAL A 312 7.64 9.06 -3.96
N ILE A 313 8.65 9.57 -3.25
CA ILE A 313 8.49 10.69 -2.33
C ILE A 313 9.11 11.94 -2.95
N PHE A 314 8.32 13.00 -3.06
CA PHE A 314 8.78 14.32 -3.44
C PHE A 314 8.21 15.34 -2.45
N CYS A 315 9.05 15.78 -1.52
CA CYS A 315 8.63 16.61 -0.39
C CYS A 315 9.79 17.47 0.13
N ASN A 316 9.52 18.22 1.20
CA ASN A 316 10.55 18.88 1.99
C ASN A 316 11.56 17.86 2.57
N GLY A 317 12.80 18.29 2.79
CA GLY A 317 13.81 17.48 3.46
C GLY A 317 13.85 17.66 4.97
N GLY A 318 14.83 17.00 5.58
CA GLY A 318 15.14 17.13 7.01
C GLY A 318 13.97 16.70 7.90
N ARG A 319 13.71 17.42 8.99
CA ARG A 319 12.61 17.09 9.91
C ARG A 319 11.20 17.27 9.32
N ARG A 320 11.08 17.91 8.15
CA ARG A 320 9.81 18.11 7.44
C ARG A 320 9.59 17.06 6.34
N HIS A 321 10.48 16.08 6.25
CA HIS A 321 10.33 14.95 5.34
C HIS A 321 9.09 14.12 5.70
N LEU A 322 8.26 13.78 4.71
CA LEU A 322 6.99 13.07 4.94
C LEU A 322 7.19 11.73 5.68
N ALA A 323 8.33 11.07 5.47
CA ALA A 323 8.67 9.83 6.16
C ALA A 323 8.94 9.96 7.68
N MET A 324 9.10 11.18 8.24
CA MET A 324 9.55 11.38 9.63
C MET A 324 8.61 10.84 10.72
N GLY A 325 7.38 10.42 10.38
CA GLY A 325 6.47 9.71 11.27
C GLY A 325 6.17 8.26 10.87
N HIS A 326 6.77 7.79 9.76
CA HIS A 326 6.34 6.58 9.04
C HIS A 326 7.52 5.67 8.67
N LEU A 327 8.63 5.80 9.41
CA LEU A 327 9.86 5.08 9.11
C LEU A 327 9.72 3.55 9.24
N GLU A 328 8.95 3.09 10.24
CA GLU A 328 8.68 1.67 10.45
C GLU A 328 7.75 1.09 9.38
N GLU A 329 6.75 1.85 8.97
CA GLU A 329 5.83 1.46 7.90
C GLU A 329 6.58 1.29 6.57
N LEU A 330 7.42 2.27 6.21
CA LEU A 330 8.26 2.20 5.01
C LEU A 330 9.31 1.09 5.08
N GLU A 331 9.89 0.82 6.25
CA GLU A 331 10.80 -0.31 6.44
C GLU A 331 10.11 -1.64 6.17
N ARG A 332 8.93 -1.87 6.74
CA ARG A 332 8.15 -3.09 6.51
C ARG A 332 7.84 -3.28 5.01
N LEU A 333 7.49 -2.20 4.31
CA LEU A 333 7.25 -2.22 2.87
C LEU A 333 8.55 -2.49 2.07
N ALA A 334 9.67 -1.86 2.44
CA ALA A 334 10.97 -2.09 1.83
C ALA A 334 11.44 -3.54 1.96
N GLN A 335 11.22 -4.15 3.14
CA GLN A 335 11.52 -5.55 3.45
C GLN A 335 10.68 -6.52 2.61
N ARG A 336 9.42 -6.17 2.32
CA ARG A 336 8.53 -6.89 1.35
C ARG A 336 8.95 -6.69 -0.11
N GLY A 337 9.98 -5.88 -0.38
CA GLY A 337 10.50 -5.62 -1.72
C GLY A 337 9.76 -4.53 -2.49
N VAL A 338 9.00 -3.66 -1.80
CA VAL A 338 8.39 -2.47 -2.42
C VAL A 338 9.49 -1.49 -2.88
N GLY A 339 9.35 -0.95 -4.08
CA GLY A 339 10.27 0.05 -4.61
C GLY A 339 10.22 1.37 -3.83
N LEU A 340 11.35 2.00 -3.51
CA LEU A 340 11.37 3.29 -2.81
C LEU A 340 12.22 4.32 -3.56
N GLY A 341 11.64 5.48 -3.86
CA GLY A 341 12.30 6.55 -4.60
C GLY A 341 12.17 7.90 -3.90
N CYS A 342 13.22 8.73 -3.95
CA CYS A 342 13.17 10.11 -3.45
C CYS A 342 13.66 11.10 -4.50
N ILE A 343 12.94 12.21 -4.64
CA ILE A 343 13.20 13.28 -5.61
C ILE A 343 13.57 14.56 -4.86
N HIS A 344 14.63 15.20 -5.33
CA HIS A 344 15.15 16.48 -4.88
C HIS A 344 15.33 16.54 -3.36
N TYR A 345 14.68 17.49 -2.68
CA TYR A 345 14.81 17.71 -1.25
C TYR A 345 14.38 16.49 -0.41
N ALA A 346 13.59 15.56 -0.96
CA ALA A 346 13.26 14.30 -0.30
C ALA A 346 14.47 13.36 -0.14
N VAL A 347 15.57 13.56 -0.86
CA VAL A 347 16.80 12.80 -0.60
C VAL A 347 17.51 13.23 0.69
N GLU A 348 17.07 14.32 1.31
CA GLU A 348 17.56 14.79 2.61
C GLU A 348 16.67 14.33 3.76
N ILE A 349 17.32 13.73 4.76
CA ILE A 349 16.70 13.37 6.02
C ILE A 349 17.73 13.51 7.16
N PRO A 350 17.32 13.71 8.42
CA PRO A 350 18.29 13.88 9.50
C PRO A 350 19.21 12.66 9.67
N LYS A 351 20.47 12.94 10.00
CA LYS A 351 21.45 11.92 10.40
C LYS A 351 20.94 11.06 11.56
N GLY A 352 21.38 9.81 11.59
CA GLY A 352 21.00 8.79 12.58
C GLY A 352 20.03 7.80 11.96
N GLU A 353 19.13 7.25 12.76
CA GLU A 353 18.16 6.25 12.32
C GLU A 353 17.40 6.63 11.02
N PRO A 354 16.88 7.86 10.84
CA PRO A 354 16.18 8.21 9.60
C PRO A 354 17.10 8.16 8.37
N GLY A 355 18.33 8.66 8.49
CA GLY A 355 19.35 8.60 7.45
C GLY A 355 19.81 7.18 7.13
N ASP A 356 20.01 6.35 8.16
CA ASP A 356 20.39 4.95 7.99
C ASP A 356 19.30 4.14 7.28
N ARG A 357 18.02 4.40 7.61
CA ARG A 357 16.87 3.83 6.91
C ARG A 357 16.77 4.32 5.46
N LEU A 358 16.86 5.63 5.21
CA LEU A 358 16.78 6.14 3.84
C LEU A 358 17.93 5.57 2.98
N LYS A 359 19.15 5.53 3.53
CA LYS A 359 20.30 4.87 2.91
C LYS A 359 20.04 3.38 2.63
N SER A 360 19.44 2.63 3.56
CA SER A 360 19.10 1.21 3.35
C SER A 360 17.97 1.00 2.33
N TRP A 361 17.14 2.01 2.08
CA TRP A 361 16.03 1.94 1.13
C TRP A 361 16.45 2.32 -0.29
N ILE A 362 17.13 3.46 -0.43
CA ILE A 362 17.42 4.06 -1.75
C ILE A 362 18.91 4.07 -2.09
N GLY A 363 19.78 3.59 -1.20
CA GLY A 363 21.21 3.40 -1.45
C GLY A 363 22.09 4.58 -1.04
N GLY A 364 21.50 5.75 -0.83
CA GLY A 364 22.20 6.96 -0.40
C GLY A 364 21.26 8.08 0.02
N TYR A 365 21.79 9.12 0.66
CA TYR A 365 21.01 10.29 1.09
C TYR A 365 21.90 11.51 1.29
N PHE A 366 21.25 12.68 1.35
CA PHE A 366 21.88 13.94 1.74
C PHE A 366 21.98 14.01 3.26
N GLU A 367 23.20 14.14 3.78
CA GLU A 367 23.44 14.38 5.21
C GLU A 367 23.89 15.83 5.41
N THR A 368 23.23 16.55 6.32
CA THR A 368 23.63 17.93 6.64
C THR A 368 25.06 17.98 7.18
N PHE A 369 25.79 19.05 6.85
CA PHE A 369 27.23 19.24 7.12
C PHE A 369 28.17 18.26 6.39
N TRP A 370 27.64 17.33 5.60
CA TRP A 370 28.41 16.42 4.75
C TRP A 370 28.14 16.73 3.27
N SER A 371 26.88 16.66 2.88
CA SER A 371 26.40 16.93 1.52
C SER A 371 26.15 18.43 1.29
N VAL A 372 26.09 18.84 0.02
CA VAL A 372 25.99 20.25 -0.37
C VAL A 372 24.97 20.45 -1.51
N ASN A 373 24.23 21.57 -1.51
CA ASN A 373 23.18 21.87 -2.52
C ASN A 373 23.39 23.17 -3.34
N PRO A 374 24.46 23.31 -4.14
CA PRO A 374 24.63 24.48 -4.99
C PRO A 374 23.69 24.43 -6.20
N HIS A 375 23.41 25.60 -6.78
CA HIS A 375 22.82 25.71 -8.11
C HIS A 375 23.93 25.73 -9.16
N TRP A 376 23.86 24.84 -10.15
CA TRP A 376 24.86 24.77 -11.21
C TRP A 376 24.34 23.98 -12.43
N ARG A 377 25.01 24.18 -13.56
CA ARG A 377 24.76 23.41 -14.78
C ARG A 377 25.53 22.10 -14.73
N ALA A 378 24.81 20.98 -14.58
CA ALA A 378 25.42 19.66 -14.65
C ALA A 378 25.50 19.18 -16.10
N GLU A 379 26.66 18.64 -16.50
CA GLU A 379 26.90 18.05 -17.82
C GLU A 379 27.03 16.52 -17.71
N PHE A 380 26.04 15.80 -18.19
CA PHE A 380 26.01 14.33 -18.18
C PHE A 380 26.50 13.81 -19.53
N LYS A 381 27.82 13.66 -19.67
CA LYS A 381 28.48 13.32 -20.94
C LYS A 381 28.32 11.85 -21.33
N THR A 382 28.20 10.97 -20.34
CA THR A 382 28.05 9.53 -20.50
C THR A 382 27.03 9.01 -19.50
N LEU A 383 26.30 7.97 -19.90
CA LEU A 383 25.36 7.25 -19.05
C LEU A 383 25.80 5.78 -18.97
N PRO A 384 25.63 5.11 -17.83
CA PRO A 384 25.96 3.69 -17.72
C PRO A 384 25.02 2.84 -18.58
N ASP A 385 25.45 1.62 -18.91
CA ASP A 385 24.56 0.60 -19.44
C ASP A 385 23.68 0.05 -18.32
N HIS A 386 22.51 0.68 -18.16
CA HIS A 386 21.52 0.30 -17.16
C HIS A 386 20.11 0.56 -17.72
N PRO A 387 19.09 -0.29 -17.42
CA PRO A 387 17.73 -0.09 -17.92
C PRO A 387 17.17 1.32 -17.68
N VAL A 388 17.54 1.96 -16.57
CA VAL A 388 17.09 3.32 -16.24
C VAL A 388 17.62 4.39 -17.20
N CYS A 389 18.72 4.13 -17.91
CA CYS A 389 19.31 5.04 -18.88
C CYS A 389 18.79 4.82 -20.32
N ARG A 390 17.91 3.83 -20.55
CA ARG A 390 17.32 3.57 -21.88
C ARG A 390 16.57 4.79 -22.41
N GLY A 391 16.78 5.12 -23.68
CA GLY A 391 16.16 6.29 -24.31
C GLY A 391 16.69 7.66 -23.85
N VAL A 392 17.62 7.70 -22.90
CA VAL A 392 18.21 8.95 -22.40
C VAL A 392 19.52 9.21 -23.15
N GLN A 393 19.61 10.37 -23.80
CA GLN A 393 20.85 10.83 -24.44
C GLN A 393 21.65 11.70 -23.46
N PRO A 394 22.98 11.84 -23.62
CA PRO A 394 23.77 12.83 -22.89
C PRO A 394 23.13 14.22 -22.95
N PHE A 395 23.07 14.90 -21.81
CA PHE A 395 22.40 16.21 -21.70
C PHE A 395 23.07 17.09 -20.65
N ALA A 396 22.75 18.38 -20.69
CA ALA A 396 23.20 19.35 -19.69
C ALA A 396 22.06 20.27 -19.27
N ILE A 397 21.90 20.46 -17.96
CA ILE A 397 20.76 21.20 -17.40
C ILE A 397 21.13 21.88 -16.09
N ASP A 398 20.54 23.06 -15.89
CA ASP A 398 20.67 23.87 -14.68
C ASP A 398 19.62 23.44 -13.66
N ASP A 399 20.07 23.09 -12.45
CA ASP A 399 19.21 22.73 -11.31
C ASP A 399 19.95 23.05 -9.99
N GLU A 400 19.30 22.85 -8.85
CA GLU A 400 19.96 22.78 -7.55
C GLU A 400 20.42 21.32 -7.31
N TRP A 401 21.51 20.94 -7.97
CA TRP A 401 22.04 19.58 -7.88
C TRP A 401 22.84 19.36 -6.61
N TYR A 402 22.44 18.36 -5.83
CA TYR A 402 23.10 18.02 -4.58
C TYR A 402 24.23 17.03 -4.81
N TYR A 403 25.34 17.19 -4.10
CA TYR A 403 26.46 16.26 -4.21
C TYR A 403 27.20 16.04 -2.90
N HIS A 404 28.20 15.16 -2.93
CA HIS A 404 28.87 14.60 -1.77
C HIS A 404 27.88 13.85 -0.85
N MET A 405 27.16 12.91 -1.45
CA MET A 405 26.11 12.13 -0.78
C MET A 405 26.71 11.08 0.16
N ARG A 406 25.93 10.62 1.14
CA ARG A 406 26.21 9.36 1.84
C ARG A 406 25.69 8.23 0.98
N PHE A 407 26.45 7.14 0.88
CA PHE A 407 26.03 5.90 0.25
C PHE A 407 26.19 4.72 1.21
N VAL A 408 25.53 3.61 0.92
CA VAL A 408 25.86 2.31 1.53
C VAL A 408 27.33 1.97 1.32
N ASP A 409 27.90 1.17 2.22
CA ASP A 409 29.33 0.87 2.23
C ASP A 409 29.77 0.26 0.89
N GLY A 410 30.88 0.77 0.36
CA GLY A 410 31.40 0.35 -0.94
C GLY A 410 30.48 0.63 -2.14
N MET A 411 29.36 1.34 -1.94
CA MET A 411 28.30 1.51 -2.94
C MET A 411 27.76 0.17 -3.46
N GLU A 412 27.78 -0.88 -2.62
CA GLU A 412 27.30 -2.20 -3.00
C GLU A 412 25.83 -2.13 -3.45
N GLY A 413 25.53 -2.68 -4.64
CA GLY A 413 24.20 -2.64 -5.25
C GLY A 413 23.78 -1.27 -5.79
N VAL A 414 24.58 -0.20 -5.60
CA VAL A 414 24.29 1.15 -6.10
C VAL A 414 24.93 1.35 -7.47
N THR A 415 24.13 1.82 -8.43
CA THR A 415 24.61 2.26 -9.75
C THR A 415 24.34 3.75 -9.92
N PRO A 416 25.37 4.61 -9.97
CA PRO A 416 25.21 6.00 -10.36
C PRO A 416 24.70 6.11 -11.80
N VAL A 417 23.56 6.75 -12.00
CA VAL A 417 22.95 6.93 -13.34
C VAL A 417 23.16 8.33 -13.88
N LEU A 418 23.43 9.32 -13.01
CA LEU A 418 23.93 10.64 -13.40
C LEU A 418 25.15 11.00 -12.57
N THR A 419 26.25 11.29 -13.25
CA THR A 419 27.52 11.73 -12.67
C THR A 419 28.03 12.92 -13.45
N ALA A 420 28.43 13.98 -12.75
CA ALA A 420 29.00 15.18 -13.34
C ALA A 420 30.11 15.74 -12.44
N ILE A 421 31.01 16.54 -13.01
CA ILE A 421 32.05 17.24 -12.25
C ILE A 421 31.50 18.64 -11.93
N PRO A 422 31.18 18.98 -10.67
CA PRO A 422 30.71 20.31 -10.34
C PRO A 422 31.83 21.33 -10.55
N PRO A 423 31.51 22.54 -11.07
CA PRO A 423 32.52 23.57 -11.20
C PRO A 423 33.01 24.01 -9.81
N ASP A 424 34.30 24.35 -9.73
CA ASP A 424 34.97 24.75 -8.48
C ASP A 424 34.30 25.94 -7.78
N SER A 425 33.57 26.79 -8.50
CA SER A 425 32.77 27.88 -7.94
C SER A 425 31.73 27.40 -6.93
N THR A 426 31.17 26.19 -7.13
CA THR A 426 30.20 25.59 -6.21
C THR A 426 30.82 25.16 -4.88
N ARG A 427 32.16 25.02 -4.85
CA ARG A 427 32.94 24.57 -3.69
C ARG A 427 33.40 25.72 -2.78
N GLN A 428 33.04 26.96 -3.08
CA GLN A 428 33.58 28.16 -2.41
C GLN A 428 32.65 28.79 -1.36
N ARG A 429 31.45 28.21 -1.17
CA ARG A 429 30.49 28.72 -0.18
C ARG A 429 31.04 28.56 1.27
N PRO A 430 30.57 29.36 2.25
CA PRO A 430 30.93 29.19 3.66
C PRO A 430 30.54 27.82 4.21
N ASP A 431 31.08 27.45 5.36
CA ASP A 431 30.76 26.16 5.98
C ASP A 431 29.34 26.19 6.58
N GLY A 432 28.58 25.11 6.41
CA GLY A 432 27.21 25.07 6.92
C GLY A 432 26.46 23.77 6.61
N PRO A 433 25.21 23.64 7.12
CA PRO A 433 24.43 22.41 7.05
C PRO A 433 24.09 22.00 5.61
N HIS A 434 23.84 22.96 4.73
CA HIS A 434 23.57 22.74 3.30
C HIS A 434 24.63 23.39 2.39
N SER A 435 25.58 24.10 3.02
CA SER A 435 26.54 24.96 2.33
C SER A 435 27.79 24.18 1.93
N ASN A 436 29.01 24.59 2.29
CA ASN A 436 30.22 23.81 2.01
C ASN A 436 30.81 23.20 3.28
N ASN A 437 31.92 22.47 3.13
CA ASN A 437 32.72 21.97 4.23
C ASN A 437 34.16 21.66 3.73
N PRO A 438 35.13 21.44 4.63
CA PRO A 438 36.52 21.17 4.24
C PRO A 438 36.69 19.93 3.32
N VAL A 439 35.87 18.89 3.51
CA VAL A 439 35.96 17.65 2.72
C VAL A 439 35.57 17.93 1.26
N VAL A 440 34.45 18.62 1.06
CA VAL A 440 33.97 19.00 -0.27
C VAL A 440 34.95 19.92 -0.99
N ARG A 441 35.59 20.86 -0.27
CA ARG A 441 36.63 21.74 -0.82
C ARG A 441 37.89 20.99 -1.28
N ALA A 442 38.24 19.89 -0.64
CA ALA A 442 39.40 19.09 -1.02
C ALA A 442 39.16 18.30 -2.32
N ARG A 443 37.90 18.01 -2.67
CA ARG A 443 37.48 17.17 -3.81
C ARG A 443 37.34 17.95 -5.14
N ARG A 444 38.18 18.96 -5.39
CA ARG A 444 38.10 19.77 -6.62
C ARG A 444 38.39 18.92 -7.85
N GLY A 445 37.62 19.14 -8.91
CA GLY A 445 37.70 18.35 -10.15
C GLY A 445 37.23 16.90 -10.04
N GLU A 446 36.83 16.42 -8.85
CA GLU A 446 36.30 15.06 -8.71
C GLU A 446 34.85 14.97 -9.22
N PRO A 447 34.49 13.85 -9.86
CA PRO A 447 33.11 13.57 -10.25
C PRO A 447 32.24 13.33 -9.01
N GLU A 448 30.98 13.73 -9.12
CA GLU A 448 29.97 13.54 -8.08
C GLU A 448 28.70 12.90 -8.67
N HIS A 449 28.09 12.02 -7.87
CA HIS A 449 26.88 11.30 -8.25
C HIS A 449 25.64 12.06 -7.78
N VAL A 450 24.80 12.48 -8.72
CA VAL A 450 23.62 13.35 -8.48
C VAL A 450 22.30 12.61 -8.74
N ALA A 451 22.36 11.42 -9.33
CA ALA A 451 21.27 10.46 -9.35
C ALA A 451 21.83 9.03 -9.38
N TRP A 452 21.14 8.11 -8.71
CA TRP A 452 21.54 6.72 -8.58
C TRP A 452 20.34 5.82 -8.43
N VAL A 453 20.56 4.54 -8.71
CA VAL A 453 19.62 3.45 -8.42
C VAL A 453 20.27 2.43 -7.52
N TYR A 454 19.48 1.70 -6.75
CA TYR A 454 19.95 0.77 -5.75
C TYR A 454 19.15 -0.53 -5.81
N GLN A 455 19.85 -1.66 -5.91
CA GLN A 455 19.27 -2.98 -5.79
C GLN A 455 19.64 -3.59 -4.44
N ARG A 456 18.64 -3.82 -3.60
CA ARG A 456 18.79 -4.43 -2.28
C ARG A 456 18.97 -5.94 -2.40
N ALA A 457 19.63 -6.54 -1.42
CA ALA A 457 19.86 -7.99 -1.36
C ALA A 457 18.56 -8.82 -1.42
N ASN A 458 17.44 -8.31 -0.88
CA ASN A 458 16.13 -8.96 -0.95
C ASN A 458 15.41 -8.81 -2.31
N GLY A 459 16.08 -8.27 -3.33
CA GLY A 459 15.51 -8.00 -4.65
C GLY A 459 14.63 -6.74 -4.72
N GLY A 460 14.45 -6.03 -3.61
CA GLY A 460 13.84 -4.71 -3.59
C GLY A 460 14.72 -3.67 -4.30
N ARG A 461 14.10 -2.60 -4.81
CA ARG A 461 14.78 -1.58 -5.61
C ARG A 461 14.54 -0.18 -5.04
N GLY A 462 15.46 0.74 -5.25
CA GLY A 462 15.28 2.13 -4.91
C GLY A 462 16.04 3.10 -5.81
N PHE A 463 15.73 4.38 -5.70
CA PHE A 463 16.47 5.42 -6.42
C PHE A 463 16.52 6.73 -5.63
N GLY A 464 17.59 7.49 -5.83
CA GLY A 464 17.67 8.89 -5.42
C GLY A 464 17.99 9.77 -6.61
N PHE A 465 17.29 10.90 -6.71
CA PHE A 465 17.46 11.87 -7.77
C PHE A 465 17.50 13.26 -7.17
N THR A 466 18.63 13.96 -7.22
CA THR A 466 18.80 15.24 -6.51
C THR A 466 18.28 16.45 -7.28
N GLY A 467 17.97 16.31 -8.57
CA GLY A 467 17.35 17.37 -9.37
C GLY A 467 15.86 17.50 -9.10
N GLY A 468 15.24 18.51 -9.69
CA GLY A 468 13.81 18.77 -9.55
C GLY A 468 13.49 20.01 -8.74
N HIS A 469 14.49 20.88 -8.47
CA HIS A 469 14.26 22.18 -7.88
C HIS A 469 13.33 22.99 -8.78
N TRP A 470 13.68 23.11 -10.06
CA TRP A 470 12.90 23.85 -11.05
C TRP A 470 11.87 22.94 -11.70
N HIS A 471 10.58 23.24 -11.50
CA HIS A 471 9.49 22.48 -12.13
C HIS A 471 9.60 22.45 -13.66
N TRP A 472 10.11 23.52 -14.23
CA TRP A 472 10.28 23.66 -15.68
C TRP A 472 11.23 22.62 -16.28
N ASN A 473 12.14 22.03 -15.49
CA ASN A 473 13.07 20.99 -15.97
C ASN A 473 12.36 19.70 -16.35
N TRP A 474 11.12 19.47 -15.90
CA TRP A 474 10.30 18.38 -16.42
C TRP A 474 9.98 18.52 -17.92
N GLY A 475 10.15 19.71 -18.50
CA GLY A 475 10.10 19.94 -19.94
C GLY A 475 11.27 19.35 -20.72
N HIS A 476 12.40 19.00 -20.08
CA HIS A 476 13.53 18.39 -20.77
C HIS A 476 13.35 16.86 -20.84
N ASP A 477 13.34 16.30 -22.06
CA ASP A 477 13.01 14.89 -22.27
C ASP A 477 13.98 13.94 -21.55
N GLY A 478 15.30 14.10 -21.70
CA GLY A 478 16.27 13.25 -21.01
C GLY A 478 16.16 13.27 -19.48
N PHE A 479 15.84 14.44 -18.89
CA PHE A 479 15.65 14.61 -17.45
C PHE A 479 14.40 13.87 -16.96
N ARG A 480 13.27 14.07 -17.66
CA ARG A 480 12.00 13.44 -17.35
C ARG A 480 12.02 11.92 -17.59
N THR A 481 12.52 11.48 -18.74
CA THR A 481 12.59 10.06 -19.12
C THR A 481 13.46 9.26 -18.14
N LEU A 482 14.58 9.79 -17.67
CA LEU A 482 15.40 9.12 -16.65
C LEU A 482 14.60 8.84 -15.37
N VAL A 483 13.85 9.83 -14.88
CA VAL A 483 13.05 9.67 -13.66
C VAL A 483 11.89 8.70 -13.88
N LEU A 484 11.18 8.79 -15.01
CA LEU A 484 10.12 7.84 -15.37
C LEU A 484 10.66 6.40 -15.45
N ASN A 485 11.82 6.21 -16.08
CA ASN A 485 12.49 4.92 -16.16
C ASN A 485 12.86 4.39 -14.77
N ALA A 486 13.39 5.25 -13.88
CA ALA A 486 13.71 4.87 -12.51
C ALA A 486 12.47 4.39 -11.75
N ILE A 487 11.35 5.08 -11.92
CA ILE A 487 10.06 4.74 -11.28
C ILE A 487 9.53 3.39 -11.77
N VAL A 488 9.54 3.14 -13.09
CA VAL A 488 9.17 1.84 -13.68
C VAL A 488 10.10 0.74 -13.18
N TRP A 489 11.40 1.02 -13.11
CA TRP A 489 12.40 0.05 -12.65
C TRP A 489 12.21 -0.32 -11.18
N ILE A 490 11.96 0.63 -10.29
CA ILE A 490 11.71 0.32 -8.87
C ILE A 490 10.37 -0.39 -8.65
N ALA A 491 9.39 -0.20 -9.54
CA ALA A 491 8.15 -0.99 -9.58
C ALA A 491 8.36 -2.44 -10.07
N ARG A 492 9.62 -2.83 -10.34
CA ARG A 492 10.04 -4.14 -10.84
C ARG A 492 9.40 -4.50 -12.19
N LEU A 493 9.24 -3.50 -13.04
CA LEU A 493 8.88 -3.66 -14.44
C LEU A 493 10.11 -3.45 -15.33
N ASP A 494 10.05 -3.99 -16.55
CA ASP A 494 11.05 -3.73 -17.57
C ASP A 494 10.88 -2.32 -18.12
N VAL A 495 11.97 -1.56 -18.11
CA VAL A 495 12.00 -0.26 -18.77
C VAL A 495 12.02 -0.49 -20.29
N PRO A 496 11.14 0.15 -21.07
CA PRO A 496 11.13 0.00 -22.54
C PRO A 496 12.50 0.32 -23.15
N GLU A 497 12.84 -0.32 -24.26
CA GLU A 497 14.15 -0.17 -24.92
C GLU A 497 14.46 1.28 -25.29
N GLY A 498 13.46 2.03 -25.73
CA GLY A 498 13.54 3.48 -26.01
C GLY A 498 13.29 4.38 -24.80
N GLY A 499 13.26 3.85 -23.58
CA GLY A 499 12.79 4.56 -22.38
C GLY A 499 11.27 4.69 -22.34
N VAL A 500 10.72 5.10 -21.19
CA VAL A 500 9.28 5.36 -21.05
C VAL A 500 8.87 6.47 -22.02
N PRO A 501 7.95 6.20 -22.96
CA PRO A 501 7.46 7.23 -23.86
C PRO A 501 6.79 8.34 -23.06
N SER A 502 7.08 9.60 -23.41
CA SER A 502 6.40 10.75 -22.81
C SER A 502 6.55 11.94 -23.74
N ALA A 503 5.42 12.46 -24.22
CA ALA A 503 5.40 13.72 -24.93
C ALA A 503 6.02 14.84 -24.08
N THR A 504 6.79 15.73 -24.73
CA THR A 504 7.34 16.93 -24.12
C THR A 504 6.19 17.80 -23.60
N PRO A 505 6.13 18.09 -22.28
CA PRO A 505 5.09 18.95 -21.73
C PRO A 505 5.11 20.34 -22.37
N THR A 506 3.93 20.82 -22.73
CA THR A 506 3.72 22.21 -23.12
C THR A 506 3.90 23.14 -21.92
N LEU A 507 4.10 24.43 -22.18
CA LEU A 507 4.12 25.43 -21.11
C LEU A 507 2.81 25.43 -20.32
N GLU A 508 1.67 25.23 -20.97
CA GLU A 508 0.37 25.22 -20.29
C GLU A 508 0.22 24.00 -19.37
N GLU A 509 0.70 22.82 -19.77
CA GLU A 509 0.76 21.65 -18.88
C GLU A 509 1.67 21.92 -17.67
N LEU A 510 2.86 22.52 -17.87
CA LEU A 510 3.78 22.84 -16.77
C LEU A 510 3.26 23.94 -15.83
N LYS A 511 2.28 24.76 -16.26
CA LYS A 511 1.63 25.76 -15.41
C LYS A 511 0.52 25.17 -14.54
N GLN A 512 0.04 23.97 -14.83
CA GLN A 512 -1.04 23.34 -14.07
C GLN A 512 -0.55 22.90 -12.69
N ASN A 513 -1.46 22.93 -11.70
CA ASN A 513 -1.24 22.41 -10.35
C ASN A 513 -0.08 23.02 -9.55
N GLN A 514 0.47 24.15 -10.00
CA GLN A 514 1.51 24.88 -9.28
C GLN A 514 1.06 25.25 -7.86
N ASP A 515 1.98 25.18 -6.92
CA ASP A 515 1.78 25.38 -5.50
C ASP A 515 1.43 26.84 -5.20
N PHE A 516 2.00 27.77 -5.94
CA PHE A 516 1.73 29.20 -5.82
C PHE A 516 1.20 29.77 -7.13
N PRO A 517 0.40 30.86 -7.09
CA PRO A 517 0.10 31.59 -8.31
C PRO A 517 1.37 32.22 -8.88
N ALA A 518 1.40 32.38 -10.20
CA ALA A 518 2.47 33.14 -10.85
C ALA A 518 2.50 34.57 -10.29
N PRO A 519 3.69 35.12 -9.96
CA PRO A 519 3.81 36.52 -9.56
C PRO A 519 3.22 37.47 -10.62
N PRO A 520 2.65 38.62 -10.22
CA PRO A 520 2.18 39.61 -11.18
C PRO A 520 3.27 40.01 -12.18
N GLY A 521 2.97 39.96 -13.47
CA GLY A 521 3.93 40.27 -14.53
C GLY A 521 5.00 39.21 -14.78
N TYR A 522 4.85 37.98 -14.27
CA TYR A 522 5.80 36.90 -14.52
C TYR A 522 5.98 36.63 -16.02
N ASP A 523 7.20 36.79 -16.50
CA ASP A 523 7.53 36.67 -17.91
C ASP A 523 7.91 35.24 -18.30
N PHE A 524 6.99 34.56 -18.97
CA PHE A 524 7.20 33.20 -19.45
C PHE A 524 8.07 33.09 -20.71
N ARG A 525 8.56 34.19 -21.29
CA ARG A 525 9.41 34.13 -22.50
C ARG A 525 10.62 33.23 -22.32
N ARG A 526 11.33 33.38 -21.19
CA ARG A 526 12.49 32.55 -20.86
C ARG A 526 12.14 31.05 -20.83
N ILE A 527 10.99 30.69 -20.26
CA ILE A 527 10.55 29.29 -20.18
C ILE A 527 10.17 28.77 -21.56
N ARG A 528 9.46 29.56 -22.39
CA ARG A 528 9.15 29.16 -23.78
C ARG A 528 10.41 28.93 -24.61
N GLU A 529 11.36 29.86 -24.55
CA GLU A 529 12.65 29.74 -25.24
C GLU A 529 13.45 28.53 -24.74
N MET A 530 13.37 28.22 -23.45
CA MET A 530 13.98 27.02 -22.89
C MET A 530 13.35 25.73 -23.45
N LEU A 531 12.01 25.62 -23.42
CA LEU A 531 11.29 24.47 -23.97
C LEU A 531 11.51 24.31 -25.47
N GLN A 532 11.50 25.42 -26.23
CA GLN A 532 11.78 25.40 -27.66
C GLN A 532 13.19 24.90 -27.96
N ARG A 533 14.21 25.38 -27.22
CA ARG A 533 15.59 24.91 -27.37
C ARG A 533 15.74 23.42 -27.08
N TRP A 534 14.97 22.88 -26.15
CA TRP A 534 14.97 21.45 -25.87
C TRP A 534 14.22 20.66 -26.94
N GLY A 535 13.06 21.14 -27.39
CA GLY A 535 12.25 20.47 -28.41
C GLY A 535 12.77 20.55 -29.84
N THR A 536 13.65 21.51 -30.16
CA THR A 536 14.30 21.64 -31.49
C THR A 536 15.62 20.88 -31.60
N CYS A 537 16.03 20.15 -30.56
CA CYS A 537 17.24 19.34 -30.59
C CYS A 537 16.88 17.93 -31.10
N PRO A 538 17.09 17.60 -32.40
CA PRO A 538 16.90 16.23 -32.85
C PRO A 538 17.87 15.31 -32.10
N VAL A 539 17.37 14.13 -31.74
CA VAL A 539 18.17 13.02 -31.21
C VAL A 539 19.35 12.80 -32.15
N GLY A 540 20.55 13.17 -31.69
CA GLY A 540 21.80 12.94 -32.40
C GLY A 540 22.27 14.05 -33.35
N GLN A 541 22.65 15.22 -32.83
CA GLN A 541 23.81 15.96 -33.33
C GLN A 541 24.14 17.15 -32.42
N ARG A 542 25.31 17.11 -31.77
CA ARG A 542 26.27 18.22 -31.83
C ARG A 542 27.66 17.77 -31.41
N THR A 543 28.57 17.91 -32.37
CA THR A 543 30.01 17.99 -32.18
C THR A 543 30.37 19.25 -31.39
N ALA A 544 31.54 19.17 -30.76
CA ALA A 544 32.11 20.16 -29.86
C ALA A 544 32.25 21.56 -30.48
N GLY A 545 32.03 22.57 -29.63
CA GLY A 545 32.57 23.91 -29.80
C GLY A 545 31.57 24.96 -30.27
N GLN A 546 31.15 25.84 -29.37
CA GLN A 546 31.45 27.28 -29.38
C GLN A 546 30.63 28.01 -28.29
N PRO A 547 31.13 29.17 -27.80
CA PRO A 547 31.33 29.49 -26.38
C PRO A 547 30.07 29.79 -25.56
#